data_AF-A0A7N0RFN5-F1
#
_entry.id   AF-A0A7N0RFN5-F1
#
_cell.length_a   1.000
_cell.length_b   1.000
_cell.length_c   1.000
_cell.angle_alpha   90.00
_cell.angle_beta   90.00
_cell.angle_gamma   90.00
#
_symmetry.space_group_name_H-M   'P 1'
#
loop_
_entity.id
_entity.type
_entity.pdbx_description
1 polymer ?
#
loop_
_entity_poly.entity_id
_entity_poly.type
_entity_poly.pdbx_seq_one_letter_code
_entity_poly.pdbx_strand_id
1 'polypeptide(L)'
;MPSSSQFARMRQGFGEKSPEAKAAINIHDFFTLMAVRIVLAQLKSHSAEAHKELMEFVDRNSLNDGDKFCADLMRESPRHKALALRILEVRSSYCKEDFEWDNMQRLAAQLVDESNKKLMREYLLETSNIEKDK
;
A
#
# COMPACT_ATOMS: atom_id res chain seq x y z
N MET A 1 -18.46 16.44 -15.31
CA MET A 1 -17.24 16.87 -14.59
C MET A 1 -17.69 17.71 -13.39
N PRO A 2 -17.31 17.39 -12.14
CA PRO A 2 -17.68 18.19 -10.97
C PRO A 2 -17.05 19.59 -11.09
N SER A 3 -17.75 20.63 -10.62
CA SER A 3 -17.21 22.00 -10.66
C SER A 3 -16.10 22.18 -9.62
N SER A 4 -15.20 23.13 -9.86
CA SER A 4 -14.11 23.51 -8.94
C SER A 4 -14.62 23.86 -7.52
N SER A 5 -15.89 24.28 -7.39
CA SER A 5 -16.53 24.57 -6.10
C SER A 5 -16.92 23.31 -5.31
N GLN A 6 -17.21 22.18 -5.96
CA GLN A 6 -17.48 20.90 -5.29
C GLN A 6 -16.19 20.29 -4.72
N PHE A 7 -15.07 20.38 -5.44
CA PHE A 7 -13.76 19.96 -4.94
C PHE A 7 -13.30 20.78 -3.73
N ALA A 8 -13.65 22.07 -3.67
CA ALA A 8 -13.34 22.93 -2.53
C ALA A 8 -14.12 22.53 -1.26
N ARG A 9 -15.38 22.10 -1.40
CA ARG A 9 -16.20 21.65 -0.27
C ARG A 9 -15.77 20.29 0.29
N MET A 10 -15.31 19.35 -0.55
CA MET A 10 -14.76 18.10 -0.06
C MET A 10 -13.53 18.32 0.83
N ARG A 11 -12.60 19.21 0.44
CA ARG A 11 -11.38 19.50 1.21
C ARG A 11 -11.66 20.02 2.63
N GLN A 12 -12.75 20.76 2.85
CA GLN A 12 -13.11 21.25 4.18
C GLN A 12 -13.64 20.16 5.13
N GLY A 13 -14.03 18.98 4.62
CA GLY A 13 -14.55 17.87 5.43
C GLY A 13 -13.53 16.86 5.95
N PHE A 14 -12.25 16.92 5.55
CA PHE A 14 -11.27 15.86 5.83
C PHE A 14 -10.28 16.12 6.99
N GLY A 15 -10.39 17.26 7.68
CA GLY A 15 -9.48 17.65 8.77
C GLY A 15 -8.13 18.18 8.27
N GLU A 16 -7.04 17.93 9.01
CA GLU A 16 -5.70 18.52 8.76
C GLU A 16 -4.99 18.00 7.49
N LYS A 17 -5.32 16.81 6.99
CA LYS A 17 -4.69 16.21 5.79
C LYS A 17 -5.72 15.91 4.71
N SER A 18 -5.36 16.22 3.46
CA SER A 18 -6.21 15.88 2.31
C SER A 18 -6.32 14.37 2.12
N PRO A 19 -7.38 13.87 1.44
CA PRO A 19 -7.51 12.46 1.09
C PRO A 19 -6.30 11.92 0.32
N GLU A 20 -5.75 12.72 -0.59
CA GLU A 20 -4.57 12.37 -1.38
C GLU A 20 -3.33 12.22 -0.49
N ALA A 21 -3.17 13.10 0.50
CA ALA A 21 -2.08 12.99 1.47
C ALA A 21 -2.22 11.72 2.35
N LYS A 22 -3.45 11.35 2.73
CA LYS A 22 -3.71 10.10 3.46
C LYS A 22 -3.41 8.87 2.59
N ALA A 23 -3.83 8.89 1.32
CA ALA A 23 -3.52 7.82 0.37
C ALA A 23 -2.01 7.70 0.12
N ALA A 24 -1.30 8.82 -0.04
CA ALA A 24 0.14 8.83 -0.22
C ALA A 24 0.89 8.22 0.97
N ILE A 25 0.44 8.46 2.20
CA ILE A 25 1.03 7.83 3.40
C ILE A 25 0.82 6.31 3.37
N ASN A 26 -0.38 5.83 3.03
CA ASN A 26 -0.62 4.38 2.91
C ASN A 26 0.24 3.74 1.82
N ILE A 27 0.44 4.43 0.69
CA ILE A 27 1.29 3.96 -0.41
C ILE A 27 2.77 3.97 0.01
N HIS A 28 3.21 4.97 0.77
CA HIS A 28 4.54 5.03 1.35
C HIS A 28 4.85 3.80 2.23
N ASP A 29 3.94 3.47 3.15
CA ASP A 29 4.11 2.31 4.03
C ASP A 29 4.04 0.99 3.24
N PHE A 30 3.14 0.92 2.25
CA PHE A 30 3.07 -0.20 1.32
C PHE A 30 4.39 -0.41 0.54
N PHE A 31 5.06 0.65 0.09
CA PHE A 31 6.36 0.51 -0.56
C PHE A 31 7.45 0.00 0.37
N THR A 32 7.39 0.34 1.66
CA THR A 32 8.31 -0.25 2.64
C THR A 32 8.07 -1.76 2.77
N LEU A 33 6.81 -2.19 2.89
CA LEU A 33 6.45 -3.61 2.87
C LEU A 33 6.95 -4.31 1.60
N MET A 34 6.74 -3.72 0.43
CA MET A 34 7.19 -4.29 -0.85
C MET A 34 8.71 -4.39 -0.93
N ALA A 35 9.44 -3.36 -0.51
CA ALA A 35 10.89 -3.37 -0.48
C ALA A 35 11.45 -4.45 0.45
N VAL A 36 10.86 -4.64 1.63
CA VAL A 36 11.23 -5.74 2.55
C VAL A 36 11.04 -7.09 1.88
N ARG A 37 9.92 -7.31 1.17
CA ARG A 37 9.68 -8.56 0.44
C ARG A 37 10.66 -8.79 -0.69
N ILE A 38 10.99 -7.75 -1.46
CA ILE A 38 11.98 -7.81 -2.54
C ILE A 38 13.35 -8.17 -1.98
N VAL A 39 13.80 -7.48 -0.93
CA VAL A 39 15.10 -7.75 -0.28
C VAL A 39 15.14 -9.15 0.32
N LEU A 40 14.09 -9.59 1.00
CA LEU A 40 14.00 -10.97 1.51
C LEU A 40 14.14 -12.01 0.39
N ALA A 41 13.49 -11.78 -0.76
CA ALA A 41 13.59 -12.68 -1.91
C ALA A 41 15.02 -12.70 -2.48
N GLN A 42 15.67 -11.54 -2.62
CA GLN A 42 17.07 -11.44 -3.05
C GLN A 42 18.02 -12.17 -2.09
N LEU A 43 17.78 -12.07 -0.77
CA LEU A 43 18.66 -12.72 0.21
C LEU A 43 18.57 -14.24 0.21
N LYS A 44 17.43 -14.84 -0.18
CA LYS A 44 17.29 -16.31 -0.26
C LYS A 44 18.35 -16.97 -1.15
N SER A 45 18.79 -16.29 -2.22
CA SER A 45 19.81 -16.80 -3.14
C SER A 45 21.23 -16.36 -2.79
N HIS A 46 21.40 -15.25 -2.06
CA HIS A 46 22.71 -14.63 -1.84
C HIS A 46 23.27 -14.79 -0.42
N SER A 47 22.42 -14.87 0.60
CA SER A 47 22.84 -15.05 2.00
C SER A 47 21.70 -15.58 2.86
N ALA A 48 21.76 -16.88 3.18
CA ALA A 48 20.78 -17.54 4.05
C ALA A 48 20.79 -16.98 5.48
N GLU A 49 21.96 -16.55 5.98
CA GLU A 49 22.10 -15.96 7.32
C GLU A 49 21.39 -14.61 7.40
N ALA A 50 21.67 -13.69 6.47
CA ALA A 50 21.01 -12.38 6.43
C ALA A 50 19.51 -12.50 6.12
N HIS A 51 19.10 -13.49 5.34
CA HIS A 51 17.68 -13.80 5.12
C HIS A 51 16.99 -14.17 6.44
N LYS A 52 17.60 -15.06 7.22
CA LYS A 52 17.07 -15.50 8.51
C LYS A 52 17.02 -14.35 9.52
N GLU A 53 18.10 -13.57 9.65
CA GLU A 53 18.14 -12.39 10.54
C GLU A 53 17.01 -11.40 10.19
N LEU A 54 16.81 -11.08 8.91
CA LEU A 54 15.75 -10.16 8.48
C LEU A 54 14.35 -10.74 8.74
N MET A 55 14.12 -12.04 8.48
CA MET A 55 12.85 -12.70 8.79
C MET A 55 12.53 -12.63 10.28
N GLU A 56 13.49 -12.99 11.13
CA GLU A 56 13.31 -12.92 12.59
C GLU A 56 13.02 -11.50 13.07
N PHE A 57 13.63 -10.48 12.45
CA PHE A 57 13.33 -9.09 12.76
C PHE A 57 11.91 -8.70 12.33
N VAL A 58 11.47 -9.11 11.14
CA VAL A 58 10.10 -8.87 10.63
C VAL A 58 9.05 -9.55 11.50
N ASP A 59 9.31 -10.75 12.00
CA ASP A 59 8.37 -11.47 12.88
C ASP A 59 8.17 -10.77 14.23
N ARG A 60 9.18 -10.01 14.70
CA ARG A 60 9.13 -9.28 15.97
C ARG A 60 8.64 -7.84 15.85
N ASN A 61 8.67 -7.26 14.65
CA ASN A 61 8.42 -5.83 14.44
C ASN A 61 7.33 -5.59 13.39
N SER A 62 6.37 -4.71 13.71
CA SER A 62 5.28 -4.37 12.78
C SER A 62 5.79 -3.56 11.58
N LEU A 63 5.28 -3.90 10.39
CA LEU A 63 5.50 -3.16 9.14
C LEU A 63 4.44 -2.07 8.87
N ASN A 64 3.54 -1.82 9.81
CA ASN A 64 2.46 -0.84 9.64
C ASN A 64 2.98 0.61 9.63
N ASP A 65 4.14 0.86 10.24
CA ASP A 65 4.86 2.13 10.19
C ASP A 65 6.23 1.85 9.58
N GLY A 66 6.35 2.11 8.28
CA GLY A 66 7.54 1.73 7.52
C GLY A 66 8.79 2.48 7.96
N ASP A 67 8.64 3.73 8.37
CA ASP A 67 9.77 4.56 8.83
C ASP A 67 10.24 4.15 10.21
N LYS A 68 9.31 3.88 11.15
CA LYS A 68 9.67 3.31 12.44
C LYS A 68 10.36 1.96 12.28
N PHE A 69 9.82 1.08 11.44
CA PHE A 69 10.44 -0.22 11.16
C PHE A 69 11.89 -0.06 10.68
N CYS A 70 12.13 0.81 9.70
CA CYS A 70 13.49 1.05 9.19
C CYS A 70 14.40 1.68 10.25
N ALA A 71 13.87 2.60 11.06
CA ALA A 71 14.60 3.24 12.14
C ALA A 71 15.03 2.23 13.22
N ASP A 72 14.15 1.31 13.60
CA ASP A 72 14.44 0.28 14.59
C ASP A 72 15.45 -0.73 14.02
N LEU A 73 15.26 -1.17 12.77
CA LEU A 73 16.20 -2.08 12.09
C LEU A 73 17.62 -1.49 12.00
N MET A 74 17.76 -0.18 11.75
CA MET A 74 19.06 0.48 11.73
C MET A 74 19.82 0.45 13.07
N ARG A 75 19.10 0.27 14.18
CA ARG A 75 19.66 0.33 15.54
C ARG A 75 19.91 -1.04 16.16
N GLU A 76 19.39 -2.11 15.56
CA GLU A 76 19.53 -3.49 16.07
C GLU A 76 20.99 -3.98 16.03
N SER A 77 21.68 -3.83 14.89
CA SER A 77 23.11 -4.18 14.75
C SER A 77 23.73 -3.57 13.49
N PRO A 78 25.07 -3.59 13.32
CA PRO A 78 25.72 -3.14 12.08
C PRO A 78 25.23 -3.89 10.83
N ARG A 79 24.90 -5.19 10.95
CA ARG A 79 24.34 -5.98 9.85
C ARG A 79 22.92 -5.56 9.50
N HIS A 80 22.06 -5.37 10.51
CA HIS A 80 20.69 -4.88 10.31
C HIS A 80 20.68 -3.46 9.75
N LYS A 81 21.64 -2.61 10.13
CA LYS A 81 21.83 -1.29 9.51
C LYS A 81 22.09 -1.40 8.00
N ALA A 82 22.93 -2.32 7.56
CA ALA A 82 23.17 -2.54 6.13
C ALA A 82 21.89 -3.02 5.41
N LEU A 83 21.10 -3.91 6.04
CA LEU A 83 19.81 -4.36 5.51
C LEU A 83 18.80 -3.20 5.41
N ALA A 84 18.72 -2.34 6.43
CA ALA A 84 17.84 -1.18 6.42
C ALA A 84 18.21 -0.20 5.30
N LEU A 85 19.51 0.08 5.10
CA LEU A 85 19.96 0.92 3.98
C LEU A 85 19.59 0.31 2.62
N ARG A 86 19.68 -1.01 2.48
CA ARG A 86 19.25 -1.70 1.27
C ARG A 86 17.74 -1.58 1.04
N ILE A 87 16.94 -1.70 2.09
CA ILE A 87 15.48 -1.50 2.01
C ILE A 87 15.14 -0.05 1.61
N LEU A 88 15.84 0.94 2.17
CA LEU A 88 15.65 2.36 1.81
C LEU A 88 15.96 2.63 0.33
N GLU A 89 17.03 2.05 -0.19
CA GLU A 89 17.39 2.13 -1.61
C GLU A 89 16.28 1.51 -2.48
N VAL A 90 15.92 0.25 -2.18
CA VAL A 90 14.90 -0.49 -2.95
C VAL A 90 13.54 0.20 -2.92
N ARG A 91 13.07 0.72 -1.78
CA ARG A 91 11.77 1.42 -1.72
C ARG A 91 11.78 2.72 -2.52
N SER A 92 12.91 3.42 -2.58
CA SER A 92 13.06 4.62 -3.41
C SER A 92 13.03 4.27 -4.89
N SER A 93 13.81 3.27 -5.32
CA SER A 93 13.83 2.82 -6.72
C SER A 93 12.46 2.29 -7.14
N TYR A 94 11.84 1.43 -6.32
CA TYR A 94 10.53 0.85 -6.63
C TYR A 94 9.47 1.93 -6.83
N CYS A 95 9.41 2.93 -5.94
CA CYS A 95 8.46 4.04 -6.02
C CYS A 95 8.64 4.91 -7.29
N LYS A 96 9.88 5.14 -7.71
CA LYS A 96 10.21 6.12 -8.77
C LYS A 96 10.32 5.50 -10.16
N GLU A 97 10.72 4.25 -10.25
CA GLU A 97 11.14 3.62 -11.50
C GLU A 97 10.28 2.41 -11.86
N ASP A 98 9.99 1.53 -10.89
CA ASP A 98 9.33 0.25 -11.17
C ASP A 98 7.80 0.31 -11.00
N PHE A 99 7.29 1.15 -10.10
CA PHE A 99 5.87 1.18 -9.79
C PHE A 99 5.08 1.91 -10.89
N GLU A 100 4.17 1.17 -11.54
CA GLU A 100 3.35 1.68 -12.63
C GLU A 100 2.19 2.56 -12.12
N TRP A 101 2.47 3.83 -11.82
CA TRP A 101 1.49 4.79 -11.32
C TRP A 101 0.26 4.95 -12.23
N ASP A 102 0.48 5.02 -13.55
CA ASP A 102 -0.62 5.14 -14.54
C ASP A 102 -1.53 3.91 -14.51
N ASN A 103 -0.94 2.72 -14.38
CA ASN A 103 -1.68 1.48 -14.28
C ASN A 103 -2.46 1.41 -12.96
N MET A 104 -1.86 1.83 -11.84
CA MET A 104 -2.55 1.93 -10.55
C MET A 104 -3.76 2.87 -10.64
N GLN A 105 -3.62 4.05 -11.26
CA GLN A 105 -4.73 4.98 -11.45
C GLN A 105 -5.85 4.34 -12.29
N ARG A 106 -5.49 3.68 -13.40
CA ARG A 106 -6.44 2.97 -14.27
C ARG A 106 -7.19 1.88 -13.49
N LEU A 107 -6.47 1.04 -12.75
CA LEU A 107 -7.06 -0.03 -11.95
C LEU A 107 -7.97 0.50 -10.85
N ALA A 108 -7.58 1.56 -10.15
CA ALA A 108 -8.41 2.17 -9.11
C ALA A 108 -9.76 2.65 -9.68
N ALA A 109 -9.77 3.29 -10.86
CA ALA A 109 -10.99 3.68 -11.54
C ALA A 109 -11.82 2.48 -11.99
N GLN A 110 -11.19 1.48 -12.60
CA GLN A 110 -11.87 0.26 -13.06
C GLN A 110 -12.54 -0.50 -11.93
N LEU A 111 -11.88 -0.64 -10.77
CA LEU A 111 -12.42 -1.32 -9.60
C LEU A 111 -13.69 -0.65 -9.06
N VAL A 112 -13.74 0.69 -9.07
CA VAL A 112 -14.94 1.43 -8.68
C VAL A 112 -16.09 1.16 -9.66
N ASP A 113 -15.83 1.24 -10.97
CA ASP A 113 -16.86 1.00 -11.99
C ASP A 113 -17.41 -0.43 -11.93
N GLU A 114 -16.53 -1.41 -11.78
CA GLU A 114 -16.91 -2.83 -11.67
C GLU A 114 -17.67 -3.12 -10.39
N SER A 115 -17.21 -2.58 -9.25
CA SER A 115 -17.89 -2.72 -7.96
C SER A 115 -19.30 -2.12 -8.01
N ASN A 116 -19.45 -0.91 -8.56
CA ASN A 116 -20.76 -0.27 -8.69
C ASN A 116 -21.71 -1.10 -9.56
N LYS A 117 -21.25 -1.61 -10.71
CA LYS A 117 -22.05 -2.48 -11.59
C LYS A 117 -22.48 -3.76 -10.89
N LYS A 118 -21.55 -4.38 -10.14
CA LYS A 118 -21.82 -5.60 -9.38
C LYS A 118 -22.89 -5.36 -8.31
N LEU A 119 -22.73 -4.34 -7.48
CA LEU A 119 -23.67 -4.00 -6.41
C LEU A 119 -25.07 -3.70 -6.96
N MET A 120 -25.18 -2.94 -8.07
CA MET A 120 -26.47 -2.66 -8.70
C MET A 120 -27.14 -3.93 -9.25
N ARG A 121 -26.36 -4.83 -9.86
CA ARG A 121 -26.88 -6.11 -10.36
C ARG A 121 -27.36 -7.00 -9.21
N GLU A 122 -26.60 -7.10 -8.13
CA GLU A 122 -26.97 -7.88 -6.94
C GLU A 122 -28.27 -7.37 -6.33
N TYR A 123 -28.38 -6.05 -6.13
CA TYR A 123 -29.60 -5.42 -5.62
C TYR A 123 -30.84 -5.74 -6.49
N LEU A 124 -30.74 -5.60 -7.82
CA LEU A 124 -31.85 -5.90 -8.73
C LEU A 124 -32.30 -7.37 -8.66
N LEU A 125 -31.35 -8.30 -8.53
CA LEU A 125 -31.65 -9.72 -8.39
C LEU A 125 -32.38 -10.01 -7.07
N GLU A 126 -31.92 -9.42 -5.97
CA GLU A 126 -32.56 -9.56 -4.66
C GLU A 126 -34.00 -9.03 -4.66
N THR A 127 -34.23 -7.82 -5.18
CA THR A 127 -35.56 -7.20 -5.16
C THR A 127 -36.54 -7.86 -6.14
N SER A 128 -36.08 -8.33 -7.30
CA SER A 128 -36.93 -9.00 -8.29
C SER A 128 -37.40 -10.39 -7.84
N ASN A 129 -36.66 -11.06 -6.95
CA ASN A 129 -37.11 -12.30 -6.32
C ASN A 129 -38.17 -12.04 -5.23
N ILE A 130 -38.05 -10.94 -4.49
CA ILE A 130 -39.04 -10.54 -3.47
C ILE A 130 -40.40 -10.15 -4.10
N GLU A 131 -40.41 -9.60 -5.30
CA GLU A 131 -41.65 -9.26 -6.03
C GLU A 131 -42.38 -10.49 -6.60
N LYS A 132 -41.70 -11.63 -6.77
CA LYS A 132 -42.34 -12.87 -7.27
C LYS A 132 -42.98 -13.73 -6.18
N ASP A 133 -42.60 -13.50 -4.92
CA ASP A 133 -43.11 -14.22 -3.74
C ASP A 133 -44.23 -13.45 -3.00
N LYS A 134 -44.74 -12.37 -3.59
CA LYS A 134 -45.94 -11.61 -3.14
C LYS A 134 -47.08 -11.77 -4.13
#